data_AF-A0A1I2YBX9-F1
#
_entry.id   AF-A0A1I2YBX9-F1
#
_cell.length_a   1.000
_cell.length_b   1.000
_cell.length_c   1.000
_cell.angle_alpha   90.00
_cell.angle_beta   90.00
_cell.angle_gamma   90.00
#
_symmetry.space_group_name_H-M   'P 1'
#
loop_
_entity.id
_entity.type
_entity.pdbx_description
1 polymer ?
#
loop_
_entity_poly.entity_id
_entity_poly.type
_entity_poly.pdbx_seq_one_letter_code
_entity_poly.pdbx_strand_id
1 'polypeptide(L)' 'MEELDPDKLKGPGGLTLRQIHQQVKLSTARDDVDRTQNSSAPTVGWWRRFVRSIRNTKVKS' A
#
# COMPACT_ATOMS: atom_id res chain seq x y z
N MET A 1 36.92 -8.68 -5.75
CA MET A 1 35.52 -8.26 -5.53
C MET A 1 34.71 -8.97 -6.57
N GLU A 2 34.17 -10.15 -6.26
CA GLU A 2 33.26 -10.84 -7.17
C GLU A 2 32.01 -9.98 -7.29
N GLU A 3 31.79 -9.45 -8.49
CA GLU A 3 30.54 -8.82 -8.88
C GLU A 3 29.46 -9.90 -8.75
N LEU A 4 28.73 -9.87 -7.62
CA LEU A 4 27.67 -10.81 -7.30
C LEU A 4 26.58 -10.68 -8.36
N ASP A 5 26.73 -11.49 -9.41
CA ASP A 5 25.84 -11.52 -10.56
C ASP A 5 24.39 -11.74 -10.07
N PRO A 6 23.52 -10.72 -10.17
CA PRO A 6 22.17 -10.76 -9.60
C PRO A 6 21.26 -11.76 -10.31
N ASP A 7 21.69 -12.29 -11.46
CA ASP A 7 21.03 -13.38 -12.18
C ASP A 7 21.44 -14.77 -11.64
N LYS A 8 22.53 -14.87 -10.88
CA LYS A 8 22.94 -16.09 -10.14
C LYS A 8 22.35 -16.16 -8.73
N LEU A 9 21.93 -15.02 -8.18
CA LEU A 9 21.26 -14.93 -6.88
C LEU A 9 19.77 -15.30 -7.02
N LYS A 10 19.49 -16.59 -6.81
CA LYS A 10 18.13 -17.14 -6.78
C LYS A 10 17.51 -16.98 -5.40
N GLY A 11 16.36 -16.33 -5.34
CA GLY A 11 15.50 -16.24 -4.17
C GLY A 11 14.51 -17.40 -4.05
N PRO A 12 13.65 -17.39 -3.02
CA PRO A 12 12.63 -18.43 -2.82
C PRO A 12 11.73 -18.55 -4.06
N GLY A 13 11.50 -19.78 -4.53
CA GLY A 13 10.71 -20.05 -5.75
C GLY A 13 11.49 -19.97 -7.08
N GLY A 14 12.81 -19.79 -7.05
CA GLY A 14 13.65 -19.78 -8.26
C GLY A 14 13.69 -18.44 -9.02
N LEU A 15 13.09 -17.39 -8.45
CA LEU A 15 13.14 -16.04 -8.99
C LEU A 15 14.51 -15.42 -8.79
N THR A 16 14.99 -14.64 -9.76
CA THR A 16 16.24 -13.89 -9.59
C THR A 16 16.02 -12.64 -8.72
N LEU A 17 17.06 -12.21 -8.01
CA LEU A 17 17.01 -11.00 -7.19
C LEU A 17 16.59 -9.77 -8.02
N ARG A 18 17.00 -9.72 -9.29
CA ARG A 18 16.56 -8.71 -10.28
C ARG A 18 15.05 -8.70 -10.47
N GLN A 19 14.42 -9.85 -10.67
CA GLN A 19 12.98 -9.97 -10.86
C GLN A 19 12.21 -9.54 -9.60
N ILE A 20 12.65 -9.98 -8.43
CA ILE A 20 12.04 -9.60 -7.15
C ILE A 20 12.14 -8.08 -6.95
N HIS A 21 13.31 -7.50 -7.18
CA HIS A 21 13.51 -6.06 -7.06
C HIS A 21 12.63 -5.27 -8.03
N GLN A 22 12.47 -5.71 -9.28
CA GLN A 22 11.57 -5.07 -10.24
C GLN A 22 10.11 -5.16 -9.80
N GLN A 23 9.67 -6.32 -9.31
CA GLN A 23 8.30 -6.50 -8.84
C GLN A 23 8.00 -5.63 -7.62
N VAL A 24 8.92 -5.56 -6.66
CA VAL A 24 8.81 -4.69 -5.48
C VAL A 24 8.75 -3.23 -5.93
N LYS A 25 9.68 -2.79 -6.80
CA LYS A 25 9.70 -1.41 -7.32
C LYS A 25 8.38 -1.02 -7.98
N LEU A 26 7.80 -1.91 -8.79
CA LEU A 26 6.50 -1.70 -9.42
C LEU A 26 5.35 -1.63 -8.40
N SER A 27 5.38 -2.45 -7.36
CA SER A 27 4.38 -2.43 -6.30
C SER A 27 4.44 -1.14 -5.49
N THR A 28 5.64 -0.73 -5.07
CA THR A 28 5.86 0.51 -4.32
C THR A 28 5.45 1.73 -5.13
N ALA A 29 5.81 1.79 -6.41
CA ALA A 29 5.42 2.91 -7.27
C ALA A 29 3.89 3.04 -7.40
N ARG A 30 3.16 1.92 -7.46
CA ARG A 30 1.69 1.94 -7.47
C ARG A 30 1.11 2.39 -6.13
N ASP A 31 1.65 1.89 -5.02
CA ASP A 31 1.22 2.25 -3.67
C ASP A 31 1.43 3.75 -3.40
N ASP A 32 2.56 4.31 -3.82
CA ASP A 32 2.86 5.73 -3.66
C ASP A 32 1.91 6.62 -4.48
N VAL A 33 1.60 6.23 -5.72
CA VAL A 33 0.61 6.94 -6.57
C VAL A 33 -0.79 6.88 -5.95
N ASP A 34 -1.22 5.72 -5.47
CA ASP A 34 -2.53 5.57 -4.83
C ASP A 34 -2.60 6.38 -3.52
N ARG A 35 -1.53 6.33 -2.71
CA ARG A 35 -1.44 7.09 -1.47
C ARG A 35 -1.48 8.59 -1.71
N THR A 36 -0.73 9.10 -2.68
CA THR A 36 -0.73 10.53 -3.03
C THR A 36 -2.10 10.99 -3.55
N GLN A 37 -2.78 10.17 -4.36
CA GLN A 37 -4.14 10.46 -4.81
C GLN A 37 -5.16 10.44 -3.66
N ASN A 38 -5.13 9.43 -2.79
CA ASN A 38 -6.04 9.28 -1.66
C ASN A 38 -5.77 10.25 -0.51
N SER A 39 -4.59 10.88 -0.46
CA SER A 39 -4.24 11.92 0.51
C SER A 39 -4.91 13.26 0.25
N SER A 40 -5.40 13.49 -0.97
CA SER A 40 -5.94 14.79 -1.41
C SER A 40 -7.38 15.04 -0.97
N ALA A 41 -8.14 13.98 -0.65
CA ALA A 41 -9.47 14.12 -0.09
C ALA A 41 -9.38 14.00 1.44
N PRO A 42 -9.83 15.00 2.22
CA PRO A 42 -10.11 14.80 3.63
C PRO A 42 -11.31 13.86 3.72
N THR A 43 -11.05 12.55 3.57
CA THR A 43 -12.01 11.51 3.81
C THR A 43 -12.30 11.57 5.29
N VAL A 44 -13.34 12.31 5.66
CA VAL A 44 -13.97 12.15 6.97
C VAL A 44 -14.28 10.67 7.08
N GLY A 45 -13.44 9.95 7.83
CA GLY A 45 -13.39 8.50 7.80
C GLY A 45 -14.78 7.93 8.04
N TRP A 46 -15.06 6.81 7.38
CA TRP A 46 -16.31 6.08 7.55
C TRP A 46 -16.68 5.92 9.03
N TRP A 47 -15.68 5.69 9.89
CA TRP A 47 -15.78 5.68 11.35
C TRP A 47 -16.33 6.97 11.97
N ARG A 48 -15.86 8.15 11.54
CA ARG A 48 -16.40 9.43 12.02
C ARG A 48 -17.87 9.61 11.60
N ARG A 49 -18.24 9.18 10.39
CA ARG A 49 -19.65 9.22 9.92
C ARG A 49 -20.52 8.26 10.72
N PHE A 50 -20.01 7.06 11.01
CA PHE A 50 -20.69 6.04 11.81
C PHE A 50 -20.95 6.52 13.25
N VAL A 51 -19.93 7.07 13.93
CA VAL A 51 -20.07 7.64 15.27
C VAL A 51 -21.09 8.79 15.29
N ARG A 52 -21.09 9.66 14.26
CA ARG A 52 -22.05 10.76 14.15
C ARG A 52 -23.48 10.27 13.91
N SER A 53 -23.65 9.19 13.13
CA SER A 53 -24.95 8.55 12.90
C SER A 53 -25.53 7.99 14.20
N ILE A 54 -24.75 7.24 14.98
CA ILE A 54 -25.18 6.71 16.29
C ILE A 54 -25.52 7.84 17.27
N ARG A 55 -24.75 8.93 17.27
CA ARG A 55 -25.04 10.07 18.15
C ARG A 55 -26.34 10.77 17.77
N ASN A 56 -26.61 10.95 16.48
CA ASN A 56 -27.85 11.58 15.99
C ASN A 56 -29.09 10.73 16.26
N THR A 57 -28.99 9.39 16.29
CA THR A 57 -30.12 8.51 16.62
C THR A 57 -30.48 8.56 18.11
N LYS A 58 -29.55 8.93 19.00
CA LYS A 58 -29.81 9.12 20.44
C LYS A 58 -30.50 10.44 20.79
N VAL A 59 -30.53 11.43 19.89
CA VAL A 59 -31.15 12.75 20.13
C VAL A 59 -32.61 12.79 19.67
N LYS A 60 -33.09 11.76 18.96
CA LYS A 60 -34.46 11.65 18.43
C LYS A 60 -35.35 10.66 19.20
N SER A 61 -34.93 10.19 20.38
CA SER A 61 -35.72 9.31 21.25
C SER A 61 -35.99 9.95 22.60
#